data_AF-A0A1M6SRM5-F1
#
_entry.id   AF-A0A1M6SRM5-F1
#
_cell.length_a   1.000
_cell.length_b   1.000
_cell.length_c   1.000
_cell.angle_alpha   90.00
_cell.angle_beta   90.00
_cell.angle_gamma   90.00
#
_symmetry.space_group_name_H-M   'P 1'
#
loop_
_entity.id
_entity.type
_entity.pdbx_description
1 polymer ?
#
loop_
_entity_poly.entity_id
_entity_poly.type
_entity_poly.pdbx_seq_one_letter_code
_entity_poly.pdbx_strand_id
1 'polypeptide(L)'
;MSMTGLDVFDSTIQKTNTWLKEIREALHLDEHVGNSPHPEETARRYAYHVLRAVLHQLRDRLTIEEAAQFAAQLPLLVRGIFFEGWDPTDKPLRLRHEQDFLLPIQEALHQIGLTISPQQAARVVFEVLNRHISAGEIADVRAMLPKAIRHLWPEPLPQTA
;
A
#
# COMPACT_ATOMS: atom_id res chain seq x y z
N MET A 1 -16.65 -19.29 -13.47
CA MET A 1 -16.76 -18.54 -14.74
C MET A 1 -15.82 -17.37 -14.66
N SER A 2 -15.05 -17.11 -15.72
CA SER A 2 -14.19 -15.93 -15.80
C SER A 2 -15.06 -14.66 -15.87
N MET A 3 -14.83 -13.69 -14.99
CA MET A 3 -15.59 -12.43 -14.99
C MET A 3 -15.27 -11.56 -16.20
N THR A 4 -14.02 -11.58 -16.66
CA THR A 4 -13.53 -10.75 -17.77
C THR A 4 -13.30 -11.52 -19.07
N GLY A 5 -13.42 -12.85 -19.05
CA GLY A 5 -13.01 -13.71 -20.16
C GLY A 5 -11.51 -14.02 -20.20
N LEU A 6 -10.74 -13.51 -19.23
CA LEU A 6 -9.29 -13.70 -19.13
C LEU A 6 -8.89 -14.01 -17.67
N ASP A 7 -8.47 -15.25 -17.41
CA ASP A 7 -8.14 -15.72 -16.05
C ASP A 7 -7.07 -14.87 -15.34
N VAL A 8 -6.12 -14.32 -16.11
CA VAL A 8 -5.08 -13.43 -15.58
C VAL A 8 -5.65 -12.13 -15.00
N PHE A 9 -6.67 -11.55 -15.64
CA PHE A 9 -7.34 -10.35 -15.16
C PHE A 9 -8.22 -10.66 -13.96
N ASP A 10 -8.95 -11.76 -14.01
CA ASP A 10 -9.78 -12.19 -12.87
C ASP A 10 -8.91 -12.48 -11.63
N SER A 11 -7.76 -13.13 -11.82
CA SER A 11 -6.82 -13.42 -10.74
C SER A 11 -6.27 -12.15 -10.09
N THR A 12 -5.86 -11.14 -10.89
CA THR A 12 -5.36 -9.90 -10.30
C THR A 12 -6.47 -9.10 -9.62
N ILE A 13 -7.68 -9.09 -10.16
CA ILE A 13 -8.83 -8.43 -9.52
C ILE A 13 -9.11 -9.09 -8.18
N GLN A 14 -9.15 -10.42 -8.13
CA GLN A 14 -9.38 -11.16 -6.89
C GLN A 14 -8.32 -10.85 -5.84
N LYS A 15 -7.03 -10.91 -6.20
CA LYS A 15 -5.91 -10.60 -5.27
C LYS A 15 -5.99 -9.16 -4.76
N THR A 16 -6.22 -8.19 -5.64
CA THR A 16 -6.39 -6.78 -5.23
C THR A 16 -7.57 -6.63 -4.29
N ASN A 17 -8.70 -7.29 -4.55
CA ASN A 17 -9.87 -7.21 -3.68
C ASN A 17 -9.60 -7.80 -2.29
N THR A 18 -8.82 -8.89 -2.21
CA THR A 18 -8.35 -9.43 -0.93
C THR A 18 -7.54 -8.40 -0.15
N TRP A 19 -6.57 -7.73 -0.79
CA TRP A 19 -5.76 -6.71 -0.12
C TRP A 19 -6.60 -5.53 0.37
N LEU A 20 -7.50 -5.01 -0.47
CA LEU A 20 -8.38 -3.91 -0.11
C LEU A 20 -9.32 -4.28 1.04
N LYS A 21 -9.81 -5.52 1.07
CA LYS A 21 -10.65 -6.03 2.17
C LYS A 21 -9.86 -6.06 3.49
N GLU A 22 -8.64 -6.59 3.48
CA GLU A 22 -7.78 -6.62 4.68
C GLU A 22 -7.48 -5.22 5.22
N ILE A 23 -7.19 -4.26 4.35
CA ILE A 23 -6.96 -2.85 4.73
C ILE A 23 -8.23 -2.24 5.32
N ARG A 24 -9.38 -2.46 4.67
CA ARG A 24 -10.68 -1.95 5.12
C ARG A 24 -11.01 -2.42 6.53
N GLU A 25 -10.85 -3.72 6.76
CA GLU A 25 -11.16 -4.37 8.05
C GLU A 25 -10.20 -3.92 9.15
N ALA A 26 -8.88 -3.89 8.88
CA ALA A 26 -7.88 -3.52 9.88
C ALA A 26 -7.92 -2.03 10.29
N LEU A 27 -8.42 -1.16 9.41
CA LEU A 27 -8.60 0.27 9.70
C LEU A 27 -10.04 0.64 10.06
N HIS A 28 -10.95 -0.34 10.17
CA HIS A 28 -12.37 -0.11 10.46
C HIS A 28 -13.01 0.95 9.54
N LEU A 29 -12.65 0.95 8.25
CA LEU A 29 -13.03 2.04 7.32
C LEU A 29 -14.55 2.16 7.13
N ASP A 30 -15.31 1.12 7.40
CA ASP A 30 -16.77 1.13 7.40
C ASP A 30 -17.35 2.14 8.43
N GLU A 31 -16.63 2.45 9.51
CA GLU A 31 -17.03 3.46 10.51
C GLU A 31 -16.79 4.90 10.02
N HIS A 32 -15.95 5.07 9.00
CA HIS A 32 -15.55 6.37 8.47
C HIS A 32 -16.42 6.85 7.29
N VAL A 33 -17.38 6.04 6.83
CA VAL A 33 -18.18 6.34 5.62
C VAL A 33 -19.28 7.38 5.84
N GLY A 34 -19.61 7.70 7.10
CA GLY A 34 -20.64 8.67 7.46
C GLY A 34 -22.00 8.36 6.83
N ASN A 35 -22.64 9.38 6.25
CA ASN A 35 -23.96 9.28 5.61
C ASN A 35 -23.88 8.91 4.11
N SER A 36 -22.82 8.23 3.67
CA SER A 36 -22.69 7.83 2.26
C SER A 36 -23.90 6.99 1.82
N PRO A 37 -24.48 7.24 0.63
CA PRO A 37 -25.54 6.41 0.07
C PRO A 37 -25.07 4.99 -0.30
N HIS A 38 -23.76 4.78 -0.44
CA HIS A 38 -23.15 3.50 -0.78
C HIS A 38 -21.99 3.20 0.20
N PRO A 39 -22.29 2.84 1.46
CA PRO A 39 -21.29 2.76 2.52
C PRO A 39 -20.18 1.74 2.21
N GLU A 40 -20.53 0.55 1.74
CA GLU A 40 -19.53 -0.48 1.41
C GLU A 40 -18.59 -0.04 0.28
N GLU A 41 -19.12 0.60 -0.75
CA GLU A 41 -18.32 1.11 -1.87
C GLU A 41 -17.40 2.25 -1.41
N THR A 42 -17.90 3.15 -0.56
CA THR A 42 -17.09 4.23 0.03
C THR A 42 -15.94 3.66 0.87
N ALA A 43 -16.20 2.70 1.75
CA ALA A 43 -15.15 2.07 2.55
C ALA A 43 -14.09 1.37 1.68
N ARG A 44 -14.52 0.74 0.59
CA ARG A 44 -13.61 0.12 -0.39
C ARG A 44 -12.77 1.16 -1.15
N ARG A 45 -13.36 2.29 -1.54
CA ARG A 45 -12.63 3.42 -2.15
C ARG A 45 -11.60 3.98 -1.17
N TYR A 46 -11.95 4.12 0.11
CA TYR A 46 -11.01 4.52 1.16
C TYR A 46 -9.82 3.54 1.27
N ALA A 47 -10.06 2.23 1.29
CA ALA A 47 -8.99 1.23 1.32
C ALA A 47 -8.05 1.35 0.10
N TYR A 48 -8.61 1.62 -1.08
CA TYR A 48 -7.83 1.87 -2.30
C TYR A 48 -6.93 3.10 -2.16
N HIS A 49 -7.45 4.22 -1.67
CA HIS A 49 -6.68 5.44 -1.49
C HIS A 49 -5.58 5.29 -0.43
N VAL A 50 -5.85 4.53 0.65
CA VAL A 50 -4.83 4.17 1.65
C VAL A 50 -3.71 3.34 1.02
N LEU A 51 -4.03 2.26 0.31
CA LEU A 51 -3.04 1.42 -0.36
C LEU A 51 -2.19 2.25 -1.32
N ARG A 52 -2.84 3.04 -2.18
CA ARG A 52 -2.17 3.89 -3.17
C ARG A 52 -1.23 4.91 -2.53
N ALA A 53 -1.70 5.65 -1.54
CA ALA A 53 -0.91 6.70 -0.89
C ALA A 53 0.36 6.12 -0.23
N VAL A 54 0.24 5.01 0.48
CA VAL A 54 1.38 4.35 1.13
C VAL A 54 2.34 3.76 0.11
N LEU A 55 1.84 3.07 -0.92
CA LEU A 55 2.67 2.49 -1.98
C LEU A 55 3.48 3.55 -2.73
N HIS A 56 2.88 4.71 -3.03
CA HIS A 56 3.57 5.82 -3.67
C HIS A 56 4.67 6.41 -2.78
N GLN A 57 4.39 6.60 -1.48
CA GLN A 57 5.42 7.09 -0.56
C GLN A 57 6.54 6.08 -0.33
N LEU A 58 6.25 4.78 -0.35
CA LEU A 58 7.26 3.73 -0.31
C LEU A 58 8.14 3.78 -1.56
N ARG A 59 7.53 3.72 -2.75
CA ARG A 59 8.20 3.73 -4.07
C ARG A 59 9.23 4.84 -4.16
N ASP A 60 8.84 6.03 -3.74
CA ASP A 60 9.66 7.24 -3.89
C ASP A 60 10.92 7.24 -3.00
N ARG A 61 11.07 6.25 -2.11
CA ARG A 61 12.29 6.03 -1.29
C ARG A 61 13.14 4.86 -1.75
N LEU A 62 12.71 4.16 -2.81
CA LEU A 62 13.47 3.09 -3.43
C LEU A 62 14.26 3.65 -4.62
N THR A 63 15.40 3.03 -4.90
CA THR A 63 16.06 3.21 -6.20
C THR A 63 15.18 2.63 -7.31
N ILE A 64 15.49 2.96 -8.57
CA ILE A 64 14.73 2.44 -9.72
C ILE A 64 14.77 0.90 -9.78
N GLU A 65 15.94 0.31 -9.51
CA GLU A 65 16.15 -1.13 -9.50
C GLU A 65 15.32 -1.81 -8.41
N GLU A 66 15.39 -1.30 -7.17
CA GLU A 66 14.63 -1.81 -6.03
C GLU A 66 13.12 -1.66 -6.22
N ALA A 67 12.66 -0.54 -6.80
CA ALA A 67 11.26 -0.33 -7.13
C ALA A 67 10.76 -1.37 -8.16
N ALA A 68 11.58 -1.71 -9.16
CA ALA A 68 11.25 -2.73 -10.14
C ALA A 68 11.22 -4.14 -9.54
N GLN A 69 12.18 -4.47 -8.68
CA GLN A 69 12.23 -5.75 -7.97
C GLN A 69 11.02 -5.93 -7.05
N PHE A 70 10.71 -4.92 -6.24
CA PHE A 70 9.54 -4.91 -5.35
C PHE A 70 8.24 -5.07 -6.15
N ALA A 71 8.12 -4.30 -7.25
CA ALA A 71 6.95 -4.35 -8.11
C ALA A 71 6.72 -5.72 -8.75
N ALA A 72 7.77 -6.53 -8.96
CA ALA A 72 7.63 -7.89 -9.48
C ALA A 72 6.80 -8.80 -8.56
N GLN A 73 6.80 -8.54 -7.24
CA GLN A 73 6.00 -9.29 -6.26
C GLN A 73 4.53 -8.84 -6.17
N LEU A 74 4.17 -7.70 -6.75
CA LEU A 74 2.82 -7.16 -6.68
C LEU A 74 1.87 -7.84 -7.68
N PRO A 75 0.58 -8.05 -7.34
CA PRO A 75 -0.45 -8.36 -8.33
C PRO A 75 -0.48 -7.32 -9.46
N LEU A 76 -0.80 -7.73 -10.69
CA LEU A 76 -0.74 -6.87 -11.88
C LEU A 76 -1.43 -5.51 -11.70
N LEU A 77 -2.64 -5.49 -11.13
CA LEU A 77 -3.39 -4.26 -10.90
C LEU A 77 -2.75 -3.40 -9.80
N VAL A 78 -2.26 -4.01 -8.71
CA VAL A 78 -1.53 -3.28 -7.65
C VAL A 78 -0.21 -2.72 -8.16
N ARG A 79 0.46 -3.43 -9.07
CA ARG A 79 1.64 -2.94 -9.78
C ARG A 79 1.34 -1.70 -10.62
N GLY A 80 0.19 -1.69 -11.31
CA GLY A 80 -0.30 -0.50 -12.01
C GLY A 80 -0.50 0.68 -11.06
N ILE A 81 -1.15 0.45 -9.91
CA ILE A 81 -1.30 1.47 -8.86
C ILE A 81 0.07 1.96 -8.39
N PHE A 82 1.00 1.06 -8.11
CA PHE A 82 2.35 1.38 -7.62
C PHE A 82 3.10 2.31 -8.58
N PHE A 83 3.08 2.07 -9.90
CA PHE A 83 3.77 2.91 -10.88
C PHE A 83 2.98 4.11 -11.38
N GLU A 84 1.70 4.23 -11.01
CA GLU A 84 0.86 5.34 -11.46
C GLU A 84 1.49 6.71 -11.10
N GLY A 85 1.59 7.59 -12.10
CA GLY A 85 2.08 8.95 -11.95
C GLY A 85 3.54 9.05 -11.47
N TRP A 86 4.35 8.01 -11.62
CA TRP A 86 5.73 8.02 -11.16
C TRP A 86 6.64 8.89 -12.05
N ASP A 87 7.36 9.81 -11.43
CA ASP A 87 8.56 10.42 -11.98
C ASP A 87 9.80 9.79 -11.31
N PRO A 88 10.61 9.01 -12.04
CA PRO A 88 11.80 8.37 -11.51
C PRO A 88 12.99 9.33 -11.36
N THR A 89 12.90 10.57 -11.85
CA THR A 89 13.96 11.57 -11.74
C THR A 89 14.25 11.87 -10.26
N ASP A 90 15.54 11.98 -9.91
CA ASP A 90 16.04 12.30 -8.56
C ASP A 90 15.58 11.34 -7.44
N LYS A 91 15.18 10.11 -7.77
CA LYS A 91 14.92 9.04 -6.78
C LYS A 91 16.22 8.31 -6.40
N PRO A 92 16.35 7.86 -5.14
CA PRO A 92 15.37 7.92 -4.05
C PRO A 92 15.31 9.29 -3.36
N LEU A 93 14.10 9.70 -2.95
CA LEU A 93 13.92 10.91 -2.15
C LEU A 93 14.55 10.73 -0.76
N ARG A 94 15.39 11.69 -0.36
CA ARG A 94 16.00 11.70 0.97
C ARG A 94 14.95 11.98 2.04
N LEU A 95 14.80 11.05 2.97
CA LEU A 95 13.94 11.19 4.14
C LEU A 95 14.80 11.64 5.34
N ARG A 96 14.49 12.81 5.91
CA ARG A 96 15.17 13.32 7.11
C ARG A 96 14.37 13.04 8.36
N HIS A 97 13.04 13.12 8.26
CA HIS A 97 12.11 12.91 9.35
C HIS A 97 10.97 11.98 8.93
N GLU A 98 10.38 11.28 9.89
CA GLU A 98 9.21 10.41 9.68
C GLU A 98 8.04 11.18 9.03
N GLN A 99 7.87 12.46 9.36
CA GLN A 99 6.84 13.33 8.80
C GLN A 99 6.98 13.53 7.28
N ASP A 100 8.20 13.45 6.72
CA ASP A 100 8.42 13.54 5.27
C ASP A 100 7.78 12.36 4.51
N PHE A 101 7.41 11.28 5.22
CA PHE A 101 6.69 10.13 4.69
C PHE A 101 5.19 10.19 5.01
N LEU A 102 4.83 10.67 6.20
CA LEU A 102 3.45 10.62 6.69
C LEU A 102 2.57 11.78 6.25
N LEU A 103 3.12 12.99 6.11
CA LEU A 103 2.33 14.16 5.71
C LEU A 103 1.71 13.99 4.32
N PRO A 104 2.43 13.52 3.28
CA PRO A 104 1.81 13.31 1.98
C PRO A 104 0.70 12.25 2.00
N ILE A 105 0.83 11.21 2.86
CA ILE A 105 -0.23 10.22 3.07
C ILE A 105 -1.46 10.89 3.67
N GLN A 106 -1.26 11.65 4.76
CA GLN A 106 -2.35 12.36 5.42
C GLN A 106 -3.08 13.33 4.49
N GLU A 107 -2.35 14.12 3.71
CA GLU A 107 -2.91 15.06 2.74
C GLU A 107 -3.75 14.33 1.68
N ALA A 108 -3.25 13.23 1.13
CA ALA A 108 -3.97 12.43 0.15
C ALA A 108 -5.28 11.83 0.72
N LEU A 109 -5.28 11.43 1.99
CA LEU A 109 -6.48 10.91 2.65
C LEU A 109 -7.48 12.01 3.03
N HIS A 110 -7.00 13.18 3.49
CA HIS A 110 -7.88 14.32 3.76
C HIS A 110 -8.59 14.83 2.51
N GLN A 111 -7.93 14.80 1.34
CA GLN A 111 -8.53 15.22 0.07
C GLN A 111 -9.78 14.41 -0.33
N ILE A 112 -9.87 13.17 0.11
CA ILE A 112 -11.03 12.30 -0.13
C ILE A 112 -12.02 12.27 1.05
N GLY A 113 -11.82 13.12 2.06
CA GLY A 113 -12.67 13.18 3.25
C GLY A 113 -12.41 12.09 4.29
N LEU A 114 -11.29 11.36 4.21
CA LEU A 114 -10.91 10.34 5.18
C LEU A 114 -9.92 10.89 6.20
N THR A 115 -10.33 10.96 7.47
CA THR A 115 -9.49 11.41 8.58
C THR A 115 -9.11 10.22 9.46
N ILE A 116 -7.92 9.66 9.22
CA ILE A 116 -7.32 8.58 10.03
C ILE A 116 -5.85 8.87 10.32
N SER A 117 -5.24 8.12 11.24
CA SER A 117 -3.80 8.22 11.49
C SER A 117 -3.00 7.75 10.26
N PRO A 118 -2.13 8.60 9.67
CA PRO A 118 -1.27 8.17 8.57
C PRO A 118 -0.26 7.10 9.01
N GLN A 119 0.16 7.10 10.28
CA GLN A 119 1.01 6.06 10.86
C GLN A 119 0.31 4.70 10.85
N GLN A 120 -0.96 4.67 11.28
CA GLN A 120 -1.76 3.45 11.29
C GLN A 120 -2.05 2.96 9.87
N ALA A 121 -2.36 3.88 8.95
CA ALA A 121 -2.54 3.56 7.53
C ALA A 121 -1.28 2.91 6.93
N ALA A 122 -0.10 3.49 7.17
CA ALA A 122 1.18 2.94 6.73
C ALA A 122 1.44 1.55 7.32
N ARG A 123 1.27 1.39 8.64
CA ARG A 123 1.44 0.11 9.35
C ARG A 123 0.55 -0.98 8.76
N VAL A 124 -0.74 -0.73 8.59
CA VAL A 124 -1.68 -1.72 8.05
C VAL A 124 -1.32 -2.12 6.63
N VAL A 125 -0.94 -1.17 5.77
CA VAL A 125 -0.49 -1.51 4.41
C VAL A 125 0.78 -2.36 4.44
N PHE A 126 1.76 -2.02 5.29
CA PHE A 126 2.97 -2.81 5.46
C PHE A 126 2.72 -4.23 6.00
N GLU A 127 1.75 -4.39 6.91
CA GLU A 127 1.31 -5.72 7.36
C GLU A 127 0.66 -6.52 6.24
N VAL A 128 -0.16 -5.89 5.38
CA VAL A 128 -0.73 -6.54 4.20
C VAL A 128 0.40 -6.97 3.25
N LEU A 129 1.39 -6.13 3.00
CA LEU A 129 2.55 -6.51 2.20
C LEU A 129 3.29 -7.72 2.80
N ASN A 130 3.48 -7.77 4.13
CA ASN A 130 4.11 -8.90 4.80
C ASN A 130 3.37 -10.24 4.60
N ARG A 131 2.04 -10.21 4.46
CA ARG A 131 1.22 -11.42 4.26
C ARG A 131 1.26 -11.94 2.83
N HIS A 132 1.49 -11.05 1.86
CA HIS A 132 1.30 -11.36 0.44
C HIS A 132 2.58 -11.34 -0.40
N ILE A 133 3.68 -10.79 0.12
CA ILE A 133 4.99 -10.74 -0.53
C ILE A 133 5.97 -11.68 0.19
N SER A 134 6.94 -12.24 -0.53
CA SER A 134 7.96 -13.11 0.06
C SER A 134 8.74 -12.43 1.19
N ALA A 135 9.06 -13.17 2.26
CA ALA A 135 9.75 -12.62 3.42
C ALA A 135 11.16 -12.09 3.06
N GLY A 136 11.83 -12.70 2.08
CA GLY A 136 13.12 -12.24 1.56
C GLY A 136 13.01 -10.84 0.95
N GLU A 137 12.09 -10.64 0.01
CA GLU A 137 11.87 -9.32 -0.60
C GLU A 137 11.47 -8.26 0.44
N ILE A 138 10.58 -8.61 1.39
CA ILE A 138 10.22 -7.70 2.47
C ILE A 138 11.44 -7.30 3.29
N ALA A 139 12.31 -8.25 3.64
CA ALA A 139 13.50 -7.97 4.42
C ALA A 139 14.46 -7.05 3.65
N ASP A 140 14.64 -7.27 2.36
CA ASP A 140 15.50 -6.46 1.49
C ASP A 140 14.99 -5.02 1.39
N VAL A 141 13.72 -4.83 1.03
CA VAL A 141 13.09 -3.49 0.94
C VAL A 141 13.13 -2.77 2.29
N ARG A 142 12.80 -3.46 3.38
CA ARG A 142 12.80 -2.89 4.73
C ARG A 142 14.20 -2.50 5.20
N ALA A 143 15.24 -3.21 4.75
CA ALA A 143 16.65 -2.88 5.02
C ALA A 143 17.10 -1.60 4.30
N MET A 144 16.53 -1.30 3.14
CA MET A 144 16.78 -0.06 2.37
C MET A 144 16.08 1.15 2.99
N LEU A 145 14.98 0.94 3.71
CA LEU A 145 14.25 2.04 4.33
C LEU A 145 15.06 2.76 5.42
N PRO A 146 15.02 4.10 5.45
CA PRO A 146 15.57 4.90 6.53
C PRO A 146 15.02 4.47 7.89
N LYS A 147 15.87 4.50 8.93
CA LYS A 147 15.49 4.10 10.30
C LYS A 147 14.23 4.81 10.80
N ALA A 148 14.05 6.06 10.41
CA ALA A 148 12.91 6.89 10.80
C ALA A 148 11.55 6.28 10.41
N ILE A 149 11.45 5.52 9.31
CA ILE A 149 10.20 4.87 8.89
C ILE A 149 10.22 3.35 9.00
N ARG A 150 11.39 2.73 9.19
CA ARG A 150 11.52 1.28 9.34
C ARG A 150 10.67 0.72 10.48
N HIS A 151 10.51 1.47 11.56
CA HIS A 151 9.68 1.06 12.71
C HIS A 151 8.17 1.04 12.41
N LEU A 152 7.72 1.65 11.30
CA LEU A 152 6.34 1.53 10.82
C LEU A 152 6.11 0.20 10.13
N TRP A 153 7.15 -0.46 9.62
CA TRP A 153 7.05 -1.74 8.94
C TRP A 153 7.39 -2.88 9.92
N PRO A 154 6.39 -3.63 10.42
CA PRO A 154 6.65 -4.74 11.34
C PRO A 154 7.51 -5.81 10.68
N GLU A 155 8.25 -6.57 11.50
CA GLU A 155 9.04 -7.67 10.97
C GLU A 155 8.13 -8.70 10.28
N PRO A 156 8.52 -9.23 9.10
CA PRO A 156 7.80 -10.38 8.56
C PRO A 156 7.90 -11.53 9.56
N LEU A 157 6.77 -12.16 9.86
CA LEU A 157 6.78 -13.39 10.65
C LEU A 157 7.63 -14.43 9.91
N PRO A 158 8.44 -15.24 10.62
CA PRO A 158 9.13 -16.35 9.99
C PRO A 158 8.10 -17.24 9.31
N GLN A 159 8.24 -17.44 8.00
CA GLN A 159 7.37 -18.35 7.26
C GLN A 159 7.56 -19.73 7.88
N THR A 160 6.56 -20.22 8.60
CA THR A 160 6.50 -21.63 8.98
C THR A 160 6.39 -22.42 7.69
N ALA A 161 7.42 -23.22 7.42
CA ALA A 161 7.49 -24.15 6.29
C ALA A 161 6.33 -25.16 6.29
#